data_AF-A0A163KMZ8-F1
#
_entry.id   AF-A0A163KMZ8-F1
#
_cell.length_a   1.000
_cell.length_b   1.000
_cell.length_c   1.000
_cell.angle_alpha   90.00
_cell.angle_beta   90.00
_cell.angle_gamma   90.00
#
_symmetry.space_group_name_H-M   'P 1'
#
loop_
_entity.id
_entity.type
_entity.pdbx_description
1 polymer ?
#
loop_
_entity_poly.entity_id
_entity_poly.type
_entity_poly.pdbx_seq_one_letter_code
_entity_poly.pdbx_strand_id
1 'polypeptide(L)'
;MPQDSYELPSVYISLEKQQEMASAPATSCNRPTETTTHFPPRDHDTRQLLVDRGAGQEETDCSIEEEMNARQHRQSVDSGSLEVYHGQMEQDWWLACLMLSTSFSMLFFTVIPVVANLPDIVPSWFSGDTLWRLFDPLFTLPLNLFIMTRSNVITSGGKPNYCEFLVLNCTITDNFILWGIMLCVGGNISEQSVTWLFWALGAGIFVQGHGLHTAAAMFKHPVQDFNVAHPDAVAEYPVLYQIYSNMRDLWEHIVAHYMYAFGGMIMSWAQLFAFRHQVHGPLTFGTKVVFMFGSLIYGLLLAGIAIEFPDGLYGKSKESNYKEL
;
A
#
# COMPACT_ATOMS: atom_id res chain seq x y z
N MET A 1 0.62 19.31 40.28
CA MET A 1 0.36 18.86 38.90
C MET A 1 -0.08 17.41 39.00
N PRO A 2 -1.28 17.04 38.52
CA PRO A 2 -1.70 15.65 38.57
C PRO A 2 -0.96 14.85 37.48
N GLN A 3 -0.49 13.66 37.85
CA GLN A 3 0.04 12.66 36.93
C GLN A 3 -1.12 11.82 36.44
N ASP A 4 -1.61 12.10 35.24
CA ASP A 4 -2.55 11.22 34.56
C ASP A 4 -1.75 10.16 33.82
N SER A 5 -1.78 8.93 34.35
CA SER A 5 -1.28 7.73 33.69
C SER A 5 -2.25 7.36 32.56
N TYR A 6 -1.78 7.44 31.32
CA TYR A 6 -2.50 6.92 30.16
C TYR A 6 -2.54 5.39 30.22
N GLU A 7 -3.69 4.82 30.55
CA GLU A 7 -3.97 3.41 30.30
C GLU A 7 -4.14 3.21 28.79
N LEU A 8 -3.30 2.35 28.21
CA LEU A 8 -3.41 1.93 26.82
C LEU A 8 -4.69 1.08 26.63
N PRO A 9 -5.42 1.22 25.51
CA PRO A 9 -6.64 0.46 25.26
C PRO A 9 -6.37 -1.05 25.21
N SER A 10 -7.37 -1.82 25.67
CA SER A 10 -7.43 -3.28 25.90
C SER A 10 -7.17 -4.22 24.69
N VAL A 11 -6.51 -3.75 23.63
CA VAL A 11 -6.18 -4.53 22.42
C VAL A 11 -5.31 -5.75 22.76
N TYR A 12 -4.52 -5.70 23.83
CA TYR A 12 -3.69 -6.83 24.26
C TYR A 12 -4.50 -8.04 24.76
N ILE A 13 -5.71 -7.84 25.31
CA ILE A 13 -6.53 -8.93 25.87
C ILE A 13 -7.09 -9.83 24.75
N SER A 14 -7.33 -9.26 23.56
CA SER A 14 -7.81 -10.05 22.41
C SER A 14 -6.73 -10.92 21.77
N LEU A 15 -5.46 -10.50 21.84
CA LEU A 15 -4.31 -11.24 21.30
C LEU A 15 -3.94 -12.43 22.20
N GLU A 16 -3.97 -12.24 23.51
CA GLU A 16 -3.70 -13.32 24.47
C GLU A 16 -4.72 -14.46 24.34
N LYS A 17 -5.99 -14.12 24.10
CA LYS A 17 -7.07 -15.11 23.88
C LYS A 17 -6.96 -15.85 22.55
N GLN A 18 -6.45 -15.21 21.49
CA GLN A 18 -6.16 -15.90 20.22
C GLN A 18 -4.92 -16.80 20.32
N GLN A 19 -3.92 -16.41 21.12
CA GLN A 19 -2.71 -17.19 21.35
C GLN A 19 -2.97 -18.41 22.26
N GLU A 20 -3.91 -18.31 23.20
CA GLU A 20 -4.43 -19.45 23.97
C GLU A 20 -5.17 -20.47 23.09
N MET A 21 -5.97 -20.02 22.11
CA MET A 21 -6.65 -20.93 21.18
C MET A 21 -5.68 -21.63 20.20
N ALA A 22 -4.56 -21.01 19.87
CA ALA A 22 -3.54 -21.59 18.98
C ALA A 22 -2.58 -22.56 19.70
N SER A 23 -2.53 -22.54 21.04
CA SER A 23 -1.67 -23.40 21.86
C SER A 23 -2.40 -24.61 22.47
N ALA A 24 -3.66 -24.82 22.10
CA ALA A 24 -4.41 -26.02 22.47
C ALA A 24 -3.66 -27.29 21.98
N PRO A 25 -3.30 -28.23 22.87
CA PRO A 25 -2.54 -29.41 22.50
C PRO A 25 -3.33 -30.25 21.49
N ALA A 26 -2.72 -30.52 20.34
CA ALA A 26 -3.27 -31.37 19.30
C ALA A 26 -3.67 -32.72 19.91
N THR A 27 -4.97 -32.94 20.04
CA THR A 27 -5.51 -34.20 20.51
C THR A 27 -5.15 -35.23 19.44
N SER A 28 -4.18 -36.08 19.77
CA SER A 28 -3.72 -37.21 18.97
C SER A 28 -4.91 -38.13 18.67
N CYS A 29 -5.55 -37.91 17.52
CA CYS A 29 -6.46 -38.88 16.94
C CYS A 29 -5.61 -40.03 16.41
N ASN A 30 -5.42 -41.06 17.24
CA ASN A 30 -4.91 -42.35 16.83
C ASN A 30 -5.82 -42.93 15.75
N ARG A 31 -5.41 -42.79 14.49
CA ARG A 31 -6.05 -43.43 13.34
C ARG A 31 -5.54 -44.87 13.27
N PRO A 32 -6.41 -45.90 13.37
CA PRO A 32 -5.98 -47.28 13.20
C PRO A 32 -5.53 -47.51 11.76
N THR A 33 -4.37 -48.11 11.59
CA THR A 33 -3.87 -48.61 10.31
C THR A 33 -4.68 -49.85 9.94
N GLU A 34 -5.67 -49.70 9.05
CA GLU A 34 -6.38 -50.85 8.47
C GLU A 34 -5.52 -51.53 7.40
N THR A 35 -5.07 -52.73 7.76
CA THR A 35 -4.41 -53.69 6.88
C THR A 35 -5.41 -54.22 5.85
N THR A 36 -5.08 -54.04 4.58
CA THR A 36 -5.79 -54.58 3.42
C THR A 36 -5.86 -56.12 3.46
N THR A 37 -7.05 -56.69 3.66
CA THR A 37 -7.33 -58.08 3.31
C THR A 37 -8.71 -58.25 2.68
N HIS A 38 -8.69 -58.91 1.52
CA HIS A 38 -9.69 -59.82 0.97
C HIS A 38 -11.18 -59.42 0.96
N PHE A 39 -11.68 -59.15 -0.24
CA PHE A 39 -13.11 -59.27 -0.59
C PHE A 39 -13.54 -60.75 -0.66
N PRO A 40 -14.71 -61.07 -0.10
CA PRO A 40 -15.63 -62.04 -0.67
C PRO A 40 -17.03 -61.42 -0.93
N PRO A 41 -17.94 -62.14 -1.61
CA PRO A 41 -19.04 -61.55 -2.35
C PRO A 41 -20.25 -61.20 -1.49
N ARG A 42 -21.01 -60.26 -2.05
CA ARG A 42 -22.22 -59.64 -1.52
C ARG A 42 -23.43 -60.54 -1.81
N ASP A 43 -24.11 -61.00 -0.77
CA ASP A 43 -25.43 -61.62 -0.87
C ASP A 43 -26.36 -61.21 0.28
N HIS A 44 -27.57 -60.83 -0.12
CA HIS A 44 -28.88 -60.96 0.51
C HIS A 44 -29.19 -60.49 1.97
N ASP A 45 -30.13 -59.53 2.00
CA ASP A 45 -31.42 -59.56 2.70
C ASP A 45 -31.54 -59.47 4.24
N THR A 46 -32.51 -58.65 4.65
CA THR A 46 -33.50 -58.87 5.74
C THR A 46 -33.45 -57.99 7.00
N ARG A 47 -34.59 -57.31 7.22
CA ARG A 47 -35.30 -56.95 8.47
C ARG A 47 -34.83 -55.80 9.38
N GLN A 48 -35.68 -54.76 9.35
CA GLN A 48 -36.47 -54.25 10.48
C GLN A 48 -36.24 -54.91 11.85
N LEU A 49 -35.92 -54.09 12.85
CA LEU A 49 -36.41 -54.28 14.21
C LEU A 49 -36.65 -52.93 14.87
N LEU A 50 -37.93 -52.56 14.83
CA LEU A 50 -38.58 -51.60 15.72
C LEU A 50 -38.33 -52.07 17.16
N VAL A 51 -37.69 -51.24 17.99
CA VAL A 51 -37.71 -51.40 19.45
C VAL A 51 -38.45 -50.20 20.00
N ASP A 52 -39.73 -50.43 20.23
CA ASP A 52 -40.63 -49.61 21.00
C ASP A 52 -40.35 -49.88 22.49
N ARG A 53 -39.95 -48.86 23.25
CA ARG A 53 -39.82 -48.99 24.71
C ARG A 53 -40.09 -47.66 25.42
N GLY A 54 -41.35 -47.53 25.85
CA GLY A 54 -41.66 -47.40 27.27
C GLY A 54 -41.55 -46.01 27.86
N ALA A 55 -42.71 -45.37 28.00
CA ALA A 55 -42.97 -44.18 28.78
C ALA A 55 -42.49 -44.29 30.24
N GLY A 56 -41.81 -43.25 30.71
CA GLY A 56 -41.52 -42.94 32.10
C GLY A 56 -41.46 -41.42 32.23
N GLN A 57 -42.59 -40.82 32.59
CA GLN A 57 -42.89 -39.41 32.49
C GLN A 57 -42.52 -38.70 33.80
N GLU A 58 -41.26 -38.25 33.94
CA GLU A 58 -40.77 -37.31 34.97
C GLU A 58 -39.60 -36.45 34.41
N GLU A 59 -39.78 -35.75 33.28
CA GLU A 59 -38.75 -34.90 32.65
C GLU A 59 -39.24 -33.49 32.30
N THR A 60 -39.88 -32.77 33.23
CA THR A 60 -40.43 -31.42 32.93
C THR A 60 -39.61 -30.23 33.42
N ASP A 61 -38.60 -30.43 34.29
CA ASP A 61 -37.82 -29.30 34.83
C ASP A 61 -36.41 -29.13 34.23
N CYS A 62 -35.82 -30.16 33.61
CA CYS A 62 -34.46 -30.05 33.05
C CYS A 62 -34.42 -29.36 31.66
N SER A 63 -35.53 -29.41 30.91
CA SER A 63 -35.60 -28.87 29.53
C SER A 63 -35.65 -27.34 29.48
N ILE A 64 -36.15 -26.68 30.53
CA ILE A 64 -36.29 -25.22 30.58
C ILE A 64 -34.92 -24.56 30.81
N GLU A 65 -34.07 -25.14 31.66
CA GLU A 65 -32.75 -24.59 31.99
C GLU A 65 -31.77 -24.71 30.81
N GLU A 66 -31.86 -25.80 30.04
CA GLU A 66 -31.08 -25.99 28.81
C GLU A 66 -31.50 -25.00 27.70
N GLU A 67 -32.80 -24.74 27.56
CA GLU A 67 -33.29 -23.75 26.59
C GLU A 67 -32.90 -22.30 27.00
N MET A 68 -32.92 -21.99 28.29
CA MET A 68 -32.46 -20.69 28.80
C MET A 68 -30.96 -20.48 28.58
N ASN A 69 -30.13 -21.49 28.87
CA ASN A 69 -28.70 -21.45 28.61
C ASN A 69 -28.38 -21.36 27.11
N ALA A 70 -29.11 -22.06 26.25
CA ALA A 70 -28.96 -21.96 24.80
C ALA A 70 -29.33 -20.56 24.26
N ARG A 71 -30.37 -19.92 24.82
CA ARG A 71 -30.77 -18.55 24.46
C ARG A 71 -29.75 -17.51 24.94
N GLN A 72 -29.23 -17.66 26.16
CA GLN A 72 -28.21 -16.77 26.71
C GLN A 72 -26.88 -16.91 25.94
N HIS A 73 -26.53 -18.12 25.52
CA HIS A 73 -25.35 -18.34 24.68
C HIS A 73 -25.53 -17.77 23.26
N ARG A 74 -26.74 -17.82 22.67
CA ARG A 74 -27.01 -17.15 21.38
C ARG A 74 -26.93 -15.62 21.50
N GLN A 75 -27.49 -15.03 22.56
CA GLN A 75 -27.42 -13.58 22.76
C GLN A 75 -25.99 -13.05 23.00
N SER A 76 -25.14 -13.83 23.66
CA SER A 76 -23.73 -13.43 23.86
C SER A 76 -22.90 -13.52 22.58
N VAL A 77 -23.18 -14.50 21.71
CA VAL A 77 -22.52 -14.67 20.41
C VAL A 77 -22.88 -13.52 19.45
N ASP A 78 -24.15 -13.11 19.42
CA ASP A 78 -24.59 -12.00 18.56
C ASP A 78 -23.99 -10.65 18.99
N SER A 79 -23.92 -10.39 20.30
CA SER A 79 -23.39 -9.12 20.83
C SER A 79 -21.89 -8.95 20.54
N GLY A 80 -21.10 -10.02 20.71
CA GLY A 80 -19.66 -9.99 20.42
C GLY A 80 -19.34 -9.83 18.93
N SER A 81 -20.17 -10.40 18.05
CA SER A 81 -19.96 -10.26 16.60
C SER A 81 -20.14 -8.81 16.14
N LEU A 82 -21.17 -8.11 16.67
CA LEU A 82 -21.50 -6.74 16.27
C LEU A 82 -20.41 -5.75 16.68
N GLU A 83 -19.82 -5.90 17.86
CA GLU A 83 -18.74 -5.04 18.35
C GLU A 83 -17.48 -5.17 17.47
N VAL A 84 -17.13 -6.40 17.08
CA VAL A 84 -16.01 -6.66 16.15
C VAL A 84 -16.26 -6.00 14.78
N TYR A 85 -17.48 -6.09 14.25
CA TYR A 85 -17.85 -5.42 13.00
C TYR A 85 -17.77 -3.90 13.09
N HIS A 86 -18.24 -3.31 14.19
CA HIS A 86 -18.19 -1.86 14.38
C HIS A 86 -16.74 -1.35 14.43
N GLY A 87 -15.87 -2.03 15.18
CA GLY A 87 -14.45 -1.69 15.25
C GLY A 87 -13.75 -1.79 13.89
N GLN A 88 -14.07 -2.82 13.11
CA GLN A 88 -13.51 -3.00 11.77
C GLN A 88 -13.98 -1.90 10.79
N MET A 89 -15.26 -1.51 10.85
CA MET A 89 -15.81 -0.46 9.99
C MET A 89 -15.13 0.90 10.24
N GLU A 90 -14.87 1.24 11.51
CA GLU A 90 -14.16 2.46 11.88
C GLU A 90 -12.71 2.43 11.34
N GLN A 91 -12.01 1.30 11.50
CA GLN A 91 -10.66 1.13 10.97
C GLN A 91 -10.60 1.30 9.45
N ASP A 92 -11.55 0.72 8.72
CA ASP A 92 -11.64 0.83 7.26
C ASP A 92 -11.93 2.27 6.82
N TRP A 93 -12.78 2.99 7.54
CA TRP A 93 -13.03 4.41 7.29
C TRP A 93 -11.78 5.27 7.49
N TRP A 94 -11.05 5.06 8.59
CA TRP A 94 -9.79 5.75 8.85
C TRP A 94 -8.75 5.46 7.77
N LEU A 95 -8.62 4.21 7.35
CA LEU A 95 -7.70 3.82 6.27
C LEU A 95 -8.06 4.53 4.96
N ALA A 96 -9.34 4.55 4.60
CA ALA A 96 -9.81 5.25 3.41
C ALA A 96 -9.50 6.76 3.47
N CYS A 97 -9.72 7.39 4.61
CA CYS A 97 -9.39 8.80 4.82
C CYS A 97 -7.90 9.07 4.72
N LEU A 98 -7.05 8.19 5.24
CA LEU A 98 -5.58 8.30 5.13
C LEU A 98 -5.13 8.18 3.68
N MET A 99 -5.67 7.22 2.93
CA MET A 99 -5.37 7.07 1.49
C MET A 99 -5.79 8.32 0.71
N LEU A 100 -7.01 8.80 0.92
CA LEU A 100 -7.50 10.02 0.30
C LEU A 100 -6.62 11.24 0.64
N SER A 101 -6.27 11.40 1.93
CA SER A 101 -5.42 12.49 2.41
C SER A 101 -4.02 12.43 1.81
N THR A 102 -3.47 11.22 1.60
CA THR A 102 -2.18 11.03 0.94
C THR A 102 -2.23 11.51 -0.51
N SER A 103 -3.26 11.09 -1.26
CA SER A 103 -3.45 11.51 -2.66
C SER A 103 -3.68 13.02 -2.77
N PHE A 104 -4.47 13.61 -1.88
CA PHE A 104 -4.67 15.07 -1.85
C PHE A 104 -3.43 15.83 -1.43
N SER A 105 -2.64 15.32 -0.49
CA SER A 105 -1.37 15.93 -0.10
C SER A 105 -0.42 15.99 -1.30
N MET A 106 -0.27 14.89 -2.05
CA MET A 106 0.52 14.89 -3.28
C MET A 106 -0.04 15.90 -4.29
N LEU A 107 -1.35 15.89 -4.55
CA LEU A 107 -1.98 16.86 -5.46
C LEU A 107 -1.75 18.32 -5.03
N PHE A 108 -1.82 18.59 -3.73
CA PHE A 108 -1.62 19.91 -3.15
C PHE A 108 -0.20 20.41 -3.40
N PHE A 109 0.81 19.56 -3.18
CA PHE A 109 2.21 19.93 -3.41
C PHE A 109 2.59 20.00 -4.89
N THR A 110 1.89 19.29 -5.78
CA THR A 110 2.13 19.36 -7.22
C THR A 110 1.42 20.54 -7.88
N VAL A 111 0.17 20.82 -7.51
CA VAL A 111 -0.66 21.85 -8.16
C VAL A 111 -0.29 23.26 -7.73
N ILE A 112 0.00 23.49 -6.44
CA ILE A 112 0.26 24.85 -5.93
C ILE A 112 1.38 25.58 -6.68
N PRO A 113 2.56 24.98 -6.89
CA PRO A 113 3.62 25.63 -7.67
C PRO A 113 3.17 26.03 -9.07
N VAL A 114 2.31 25.22 -9.70
CA VAL A 114 1.82 25.46 -11.06
C VAL A 114 0.82 26.63 -11.10
N VAL A 115 -0.03 26.79 -10.08
CA VAL A 115 -1.09 27.80 -10.09
C VAL A 115 -0.71 29.11 -9.40
N ALA A 116 0.20 29.07 -8.42
CA ALA A 116 0.46 30.19 -7.53
C ALA A 116 1.67 31.05 -7.92
N ASN A 117 2.55 30.59 -8.82
CA ASN A 117 3.81 31.26 -9.20
C ASN A 117 4.53 31.83 -7.97
N LEU A 118 5.05 30.95 -7.12
CA LEU A 118 5.58 31.38 -5.83
C LEU A 118 6.82 32.26 -6.03
N PRO A 119 6.97 33.33 -5.24
CA PRO A 119 8.09 34.26 -5.40
C PRO A 119 9.43 33.57 -5.12
N ASP A 120 10.46 33.96 -5.86
CA ASP A 120 11.83 33.48 -5.65
C ASP A 120 12.36 33.91 -4.28
N ILE A 121 13.12 33.01 -3.65
CA ILE A 121 13.74 33.27 -2.36
C ILE A 121 15.14 33.78 -2.60
N VAL A 122 15.39 35.03 -2.22
CA VAL A 122 16.65 35.74 -2.48
C VAL A 122 17.85 34.97 -1.89
N PRO A 123 18.93 34.75 -2.68
CA PRO A 123 19.12 35.21 -4.06
C PRO A 123 18.36 34.34 -5.09
N SER A 124 17.95 34.94 -6.22
CA SER A 124 17.00 34.43 -7.25
C SER A 124 17.23 33.03 -7.84
N TRP A 125 18.27 32.33 -7.42
CA TRP A 125 18.58 30.97 -7.86
C TRP A 125 17.72 29.88 -7.20
N PHE A 126 16.94 30.21 -6.16
CA PHE A 126 16.04 29.27 -5.50
C PHE A 126 14.59 29.72 -5.60
N SER A 127 13.85 29.13 -6.53
CA SER A 127 12.44 29.47 -6.73
C SER A 127 11.57 29.00 -5.57
N GLY A 128 10.54 29.79 -5.24
CA GLY A 128 9.55 29.42 -4.24
C GLY A 128 8.87 28.09 -4.58
N ASP A 129 8.69 27.80 -5.87
CA ASP A 129 8.16 26.54 -6.39
C ASP A 129 9.04 25.35 -6.01
N THR A 130 10.37 25.51 -6.12
CA THR A 130 11.34 24.47 -5.73
C THR A 130 11.31 24.24 -4.22
N LEU A 131 11.24 25.31 -3.42
CA LEU A 131 11.09 25.17 -1.96
C LEU A 131 9.79 24.48 -1.60
N TRP A 132 8.68 24.84 -2.25
CA TRP A 132 7.38 24.26 -1.96
C TRP A 132 7.37 22.76 -2.24
N ARG A 133 7.93 22.36 -3.38
CA ARG A 133 8.10 20.96 -3.72
C ARG A 133 8.91 20.26 -2.63
N LEU A 134 9.99 20.82 -2.09
CA LEU A 134 10.80 20.19 -1.04
C LEU A 134 9.99 19.66 0.16
N PHE A 135 8.84 20.28 0.47
CA PHE A 135 7.97 19.83 1.55
C PHE A 135 7.15 18.59 1.21
N ASP A 136 6.95 18.24 -0.05
CA ASP A 136 6.12 17.10 -0.46
C ASP A 136 6.49 15.81 0.28
N PRO A 137 7.74 15.29 0.21
CA PRO A 137 8.08 14.04 0.87
C PRO A 137 7.98 14.12 2.40
N LEU A 138 8.07 15.32 3.00
CA LEU A 138 7.92 15.49 4.45
C LEU A 138 6.49 15.22 4.93
N PHE A 139 5.50 15.39 4.06
CA PHE A 139 4.10 15.08 4.37
C PHE A 139 3.65 13.76 3.76
N THR A 140 4.01 13.49 2.51
CA THR A 140 3.49 12.33 1.78
C THR A 140 4.14 11.01 2.21
N LEU A 141 5.41 11.00 2.61
CA LEU A 141 6.03 9.78 3.12
C LEU A 141 5.46 9.33 4.47
N PRO A 142 5.33 10.18 5.50
CA PRO A 142 4.71 9.76 6.76
C PRO A 142 3.29 9.24 6.57
N LEU A 143 2.49 9.87 5.68
CA LEU A 143 1.15 9.38 5.37
C LEU A 143 1.17 8.00 4.70
N ASN A 144 2.06 7.78 3.72
CA ASN A 144 2.25 6.47 3.09
C ASN A 144 2.73 5.40 4.08
N LEU A 145 3.60 5.79 5.03
CA LEU A 145 4.06 4.93 6.11
C LEU A 145 2.91 4.55 7.04
N PHE A 146 2.09 5.52 7.45
CA PHE A 146 0.93 5.26 8.30
C PHE A 146 -0.03 4.29 7.64
N ILE A 147 -0.37 4.46 6.36
CA ILE A 147 -1.19 3.50 5.61
C ILE A 147 -0.61 2.10 5.73
N MET A 148 0.67 1.90 5.42
CA MET A 148 1.30 0.58 5.44
C MET A 148 1.30 -0.04 6.86
N THR A 149 1.58 0.74 7.91
CA THR A 149 1.60 0.25 9.30
C THR A 149 0.25 -0.25 9.82
N ARG A 150 -0.85 0.06 9.14
CA ARG A 150 -2.20 -0.42 9.49
C ARG A 150 -2.52 -1.81 8.95
N SER A 151 -1.67 -2.36 8.08
CA SER A 151 -1.89 -3.69 7.53
C SER A 151 -1.59 -4.79 8.54
N ASN A 152 -2.39 -5.86 8.48
CA ASN A 152 -2.17 -7.04 9.34
C ASN A 152 -0.82 -7.71 9.11
N VAL A 153 -0.29 -7.68 7.88
CA VAL A 153 1.04 -8.22 7.57
C VAL A 153 2.12 -7.50 8.38
N ILE A 154 2.00 -6.18 8.55
CA ILE A 154 2.99 -5.40 9.29
C ILE A 154 2.82 -5.55 10.81
N THR A 155 1.61 -5.71 11.33
CA THR A 155 1.38 -5.82 12.77
C THR A 155 1.59 -7.24 13.30
N SER A 156 1.21 -8.28 12.54
CA SER A 156 1.30 -9.68 12.95
C SER A 156 2.58 -10.39 12.50
N GLY A 157 3.41 -9.75 11.66
CA GLY A 157 4.59 -10.37 11.04
C GLY A 157 4.30 -11.11 9.74
N GLY A 158 3.02 -11.41 9.45
CA GLY A 158 2.61 -12.19 8.28
C GLY A 158 3.13 -13.64 8.31
N LYS A 159 3.15 -14.31 7.15
CA LYS A 159 3.63 -15.69 7.07
C LYS A 159 5.16 -15.76 7.26
N PRO A 160 5.68 -16.67 8.12
CA PRO A 160 7.10 -16.96 8.18
C PRO A 160 7.56 -17.73 6.94
N ASN A 161 8.87 -17.67 6.64
CA ASN A 161 9.49 -18.38 5.52
C ASN A 161 8.82 -18.10 4.18
N TYR A 162 8.52 -16.82 3.94
CA TYR A 162 7.85 -16.39 2.74
C TYR A 162 8.78 -16.55 1.53
N CYS A 163 8.53 -17.61 0.77
CA CYS A 163 9.18 -17.89 -0.51
C CYS A 163 8.09 -18.09 -1.55
N GLU A 164 7.31 -17.05 -1.80
CA GLU A 164 6.34 -17.06 -2.90
C GLU A 164 7.00 -16.46 -4.14
N PHE A 165 6.84 -17.13 -5.27
CA PHE A 165 7.36 -16.68 -6.55
C PHE A 165 6.63 -15.39 -6.94
N LEU A 166 7.30 -14.27 -6.75
CA LEU A 166 6.73 -12.96 -7.00
C LEU A 166 6.78 -12.67 -8.50
N VAL A 167 5.84 -13.25 -9.24
CA VAL A 167 5.65 -12.94 -10.66
C VAL A 167 4.87 -11.65 -10.74
N LEU A 168 5.58 -10.56 -11.02
CA LEU A 168 4.93 -9.37 -11.57
C LEU A 168 4.56 -9.71 -13.03
N ASN A 169 3.46 -10.46 -13.21
CA ASN A 169 2.95 -10.78 -14.54
C ASN A 169 2.19 -9.56 -15.05
N CYS A 170 2.94 -8.55 -15.49
CA CYS A 170 2.41 -7.38 -16.17
C CYS A 170 2.61 -7.59 -17.67
N THR A 171 1.63 -8.22 -18.33
CA THR A 171 1.65 -8.43 -19.78
C THR A 171 1.30 -7.12 -20.50
N ILE A 172 2.23 -6.17 -20.50
CA ILE A 172 2.10 -4.95 -21.30
C ILE A 172 2.88 -5.18 -22.60
N THR A 173 2.17 -5.75 -23.59
CA THR A 173 2.56 -5.87 -25.00
C THR A 173 3.80 -6.71 -25.33
N ASP A 174 3.80 -7.31 -26.52
CA ASP A 174 4.67 -8.43 -26.95
C ASP A 174 6.20 -8.17 -27.00
N ASN A 175 6.70 -7.03 -26.51
CA ASN A 175 8.12 -6.65 -26.63
C ASN A 175 8.78 -6.11 -25.35
N PHE A 176 8.10 -6.16 -24.18
CA PHE A 176 8.71 -5.71 -22.92
C PHE A 176 8.83 -6.88 -21.94
N ILE A 177 9.98 -7.57 -21.98
CA ILE A 177 10.35 -8.54 -20.94
C ILE A 177 10.71 -7.72 -19.70
N LEU A 178 9.72 -7.50 -18.84
CA LEU A 178 9.97 -7.02 -17.49
C LEU A 178 10.78 -8.12 -16.79
N TRP A 179 12.05 -7.85 -16.50
CA TRP A 179 12.88 -8.74 -15.70
C TRP A 179 12.18 -8.95 -14.36
N GLY A 180 11.52 -10.10 -14.20
CA GLY A 180 11.12 -10.59 -12.90
C GLY A 180 12.41 -10.74 -12.10
N ILE A 181 12.68 -9.78 -11.21
CA ILE A 181 13.73 -9.96 -10.22
C ILE A 181 13.25 -11.10 -9.34
N MET A 182 13.75 -12.31 -9.63
CA MET A 182 13.55 -13.48 -8.80
C MET A 182 14.36 -13.27 -7.53
N LEU A 183 13.81 -12.50 -6.59
CA LEU A 183 14.24 -12.51 -5.20
C LEU A 183 13.71 -13.80 -4.56
N CYS A 184 14.21 -14.94 -5.02
CA CYS A 184 14.25 -16.14 -4.19
C CYS A 184 15.31 -15.86 -3.13
N VAL A 185 14.96 -15.07 -2.12
CA VAL A 185 15.81 -14.96 -0.94
C VAL A 185 15.67 -16.29 -0.22
N GLY A 186 16.55 -17.23 -0.52
CA GLY A 186 16.64 -18.51 0.17
C GLY A 186 16.97 -18.27 1.63
N GLY A 187 15.96 -18.03 2.45
CA GLY A 187 16.07 -17.68 3.85
C GLY A 187 14.72 -17.53 4.53
N ASN A 188 14.72 -17.60 5.86
CA ASN A 188 13.53 -17.48 6.72
C ASN A 188 13.04 -16.02 6.80
N ILE A 189 12.78 -15.37 5.68
CA ILE A 189 12.28 -13.98 5.65
C ILE A 189 10.75 -13.99 5.84
N SER A 190 10.24 -13.13 6.72
CA SER A 190 8.80 -12.94 6.91
C SER A 190 8.21 -12.03 5.83
N GLU A 191 6.92 -12.17 5.55
CA GLU A 191 6.18 -11.25 4.66
C GLU A 191 6.34 -9.78 5.10
N GLN A 192 6.32 -9.53 6.41
CA GLN A 192 6.56 -8.21 6.98
C GLN A 192 7.91 -7.63 6.53
N SER A 193 8.97 -8.43 6.60
CA SER A 193 10.32 -8.00 6.25
C SER A 193 10.44 -7.67 4.76
N VAL A 194 9.83 -8.50 3.89
CA VAL A 194 9.75 -8.23 2.44
C VAL A 194 9.00 -6.93 2.18
N THR A 195 7.85 -6.74 2.84
CA THR A 195 7.02 -5.54 2.69
C THR A 195 7.79 -4.28 3.09
N TRP A 196 8.45 -4.28 4.25
CA TRP A 196 9.29 -3.16 4.70
C TRP A 196 10.44 -2.87 3.75
N LEU A 197 11.10 -3.92 3.22
CA LEU A 197 12.21 -3.76 2.29
C LEU A 197 11.76 -3.04 1.02
N PHE A 198 10.68 -3.50 0.40
CA PHE A 198 10.16 -2.87 -0.82
C PHE A 198 9.65 -1.46 -0.54
N TRP A 199 8.92 -1.26 0.55
CA TRP A 199 8.47 0.08 0.92
C TRP A 199 9.63 1.05 1.15
N ALA A 200 10.66 0.65 1.92
CA ALA A 200 11.83 1.47 2.20
C ALA A 200 12.66 1.75 0.94
N LEU A 201 12.81 0.77 0.05
CA LEU A 201 13.44 0.95 -1.26
C LEU A 201 12.67 1.97 -2.10
N GLY A 202 11.35 1.80 -2.22
CA GLY A 202 10.48 2.72 -2.95
C GLY A 202 10.55 4.14 -2.38
N ALA A 203 10.47 4.28 -1.04
CA ALA A 203 10.58 5.56 -0.35
C ALA A 203 11.96 6.22 -0.56
N GLY A 204 13.04 5.43 -0.52
CA GLY A 204 14.39 5.92 -0.79
C GLY A 204 14.54 6.45 -2.21
N ILE A 205 14.06 5.71 -3.22
CA ILE A 205 14.08 6.14 -4.62
C ILE A 205 13.21 7.40 -4.81
N PHE A 206 12.02 7.42 -4.21
CA PHE A 206 11.08 8.55 -4.26
C PHE A 206 11.72 9.85 -3.74
N VAL A 207 12.32 9.80 -2.54
CA VAL A 207 12.99 10.97 -1.94
C VAL A 207 14.23 11.38 -2.73
N GLN A 208 15.01 10.43 -3.23
CA GLN A 208 16.18 10.74 -4.05
C GLN A 208 15.79 11.41 -5.36
N GLY A 209 14.73 10.94 -6.04
CA GLY A 209 14.17 11.60 -7.21
C GLY A 209 13.78 13.05 -6.88
N HIS A 210 13.11 13.27 -5.75
CA HIS A 210 12.75 14.60 -5.30
C HIS A 210 13.95 15.52 -5.01
N GLY A 211 14.97 14.97 -4.37
CA GLY A 211 16.23 15.67 -4.09
C GLY A 211 16.99 16.03 -5.37
N LEU A 212 17.04 15.11 -6.34
CA LEU A 212 17.64 15.36 -7.66
C LEU A 212 16.88 16.42 -8.44
N HIS A 213 15.53 16.39 -8.41
CA HIS A 213 14.71 17.44 -9.01
C HIS A 213 15.05 18.81 -8.41
N THR A 214 15.09 18.89 -7.08
CA THR A 214 15.37 20.13 -6.34
C THR A 214 16.77 20.64 -6.67
N ALA A 215 17.78 19.76 -6.66
CA ALA A 215 19.15 20.10 -6.99
C ALA A 215 19.30 20.57 -8.44
N ALA A 216 18.69 19.86 -9.40
CA ALA A 216 18.71 20.25 -10.81
C ALA A 216 18.06 21.63 -11.03
N ALA A 217 16.96 21.92 -10.33
CA ALA A 217 16.35 23.25 -10.34
C ALA A 217 17.28 24.33 -9.75
N MET A 218 17.94 24.06 -8.62
CA MET A 218 18.93 24.97 -8.03
C MET A 218 20.11 25.26 -8.96
N PHE A 219 20.53 24.29 -9.77
CA PHE A 219 21.62 24.47 -10.75
C PHE A 219 21.15 25.13 -12.05
N LYS A 220 19.94 24.84 -12.53
CA LYS A 220 19.47 25.37 -13.83
C LYS A 220 19.24 26.87 -13.77
N HIS A 221 18.72 27.41 -12.67
CA HIS A 221 18.30 28.81 -12.58
C HIS A 221 19.49 29.79 -12.71
N PRO A 222 20.62 29.63 -12.00
CA PRO A 222 21.81 30.44 -12.24
C PRO A 222 22.32 30.40 -13.68
N VAL A 223 22.31 29.23 -14.31
CA VAL A 223 22.77 29.08 -15.71
C VAL A 223 21.78 29.74 -16.67
N GLN A 224 20.48 29.62 -16.41
CA GLN A 224 19.45 30.30 -17.16
C GLN A 224 19.60 31.83 -17.07
N ASP A 225 19.77 32.35 -15.86
CA ASP A 225 19.95 33.78 -15.61
C ASP A 225 21.21 34.30 -16.33
N PHE A 226 22.32 33.55 -16.27
CA PHE A 226 23.53 33.88 -17.01
C PHE A 226 23.30 33.89 -18.53
N ASN A 227 22.65 32.86 -19.06
CA ASN A 227 22.39 32.73 -20.50
C ASN A 227 21.49 33.86 -21.02
N VAL A 228 20.52 34.31 -20.21
CA VAL A 228 19.63 35.43 -20.55
C VAL A 228 20.37 36.77 -20.46
N ALA A 229 21.24 36.95 -19.47
CA ALA A 229 22.01 38.18 -19.29
C ALA A 229 23.15 38.34 -20.31
N HIS A 230 23.66 37.25 -20.87
CA HIS A 230 24.83 37.23 -21.75
C HIS A 230 24.61 36.44 -23.05
N PRO A 231 23.67 36.88 -23.92
CA PRO A 231 23.35 36.16 -25.15
C PRO A 231 24.54 35.98 -26.09
N ASP A 232 25.43 36.97 -26.18
CA ASP A 232 26.64 36.90 -27.02
C ASP A 232 27.59 35.78 -26.56
N ALA A 233 27.73 35.59 -25.24
CA ALA A 233 28.54 34.52 -24.68
C ALA A 233 27.92 33.14 -24.93
N VAL A 234 26.59 33.03 -24.95
CA VAL A 234 25.91 31.77 -25.31
C VAL A 234 26.11 31.44 -26.79
N ALA A 235 26.11 32.46 -27.66
CA ALA A 235 26.37 32.29 -29.09
C ALA A 235 27.83 31.87 -29.34
N GLU A 236 28.79 32.45 -28.61
CA GLU A 236 30.21 32.07 -28.69
C GLU A 236 30.50 30.70 -28.06
N TYR A 237 29.82 30.37 -26.96
CA TYR A 237 30.00 29.12 -26.20
C TYR A 237 28.68 28.33 -26.07
N PRO A 238 28.28 27.57 -27.11
CA PRO A 238 27.03 26.79 -27.10
C PRO A 238 26.90 25.79 -25.94
N VAL A 239 28.03 25.39 -25.34
CA VAL A 239 28.05 24.52 -24.16
C VAL A 239 27.25 25.09 -22.98
N LEU A 240 27.14 26.42 -22.84
CA LEU A 240 26.37 27.05 -21.76
C LEU A 240 24.87 26.76 -21.87
N TYR A 241 24.33 26.76 -23.09
CA TYR A 241 22.96 26.34 -23.35
C TYR A 241 22.79 24.83 -23.13
N GLN A 242 23.76 24.02 -23.53
CA GLN A 242 23.73 22.57 -23.32
C GLN A 242 23.73 22.20 -21.84
N ILE A 243 24.47 22.92 -20.99
CA ILE A 243 24.45 22.72 -19.54
C ILE A 243 23.05 22.98 -18.99
N TYR A 244 22.43 24.10 -19.38
CA TYR A 244 21.06 24.43 -18.97
C TYR A 244 20.05 23.35 -19.43
N SER A 245 20.08 22.97 -20.71
CA SER A 245 19.18 21.94 -21.25
C SER A 245 19.43 20.58 -20.59
N ASN A 246 20.67 20.20 -20.30
CA ASN A 246 20.97 18.95 -19.60
C ASN A 246 20.40 18.96 -18.17
N MET A 247 20.54 20.05 -17.43
CA MET A 247 19.96 20.16 -16.08
C MET A 247 18.43 20.07 -16.09
N ARG A 248 17.80 20.82 -17.00
CA ARG A 248 16.33 20.87 -17.11
C ARG A 248 15.74 19.58 -17.68
N ASP A 249 16.20 19.15 -18.84
CA ASP A 249 15.54 18.10 -19.61
C ASP A 249 15.97 16.71 -19.14
N LEU A 250 17.27 16.49 -18.92
CA LEU A 250 17.74 15.18 -18.46
C LEU A 250 17.56 15.00 -16.96
N TRP A 251 18.13 15.88 -16.14
CA TRP A 251 18.21 15.63 -14.70
C TRP A 251 16.89 15.91 -13.99
N GLU A 252 16.30 17.08 -14.22
CA GLU A 252 15.03 17.45 -13.60
C GLU A 252 13.85 16.69 -14.23
N HIS A 253 13.65 16.78 -15.55
CA HIS A 253 12.47 16.21 -16.18
C HIS A 253 12.54 14.70 -16.36
N ILE A 254 13.63 14.13 -16.86
CA ILE A 254 13.71 12.67 -17.09
C ILE A 254 14.07 11.96 -15.79
N VAL A 255 15.32 12.06 -15.34
CA VAL A 255 15.85 11.21 -14.27
C VAL A 255 15.06 11.38 -12.98
N ALA A 256 14.88 12.61 -12.52
CA ALA A 256 14.25 12.86 -11.23
C ALA A 256 12.76 12.50 -11.20
N HIS A 257 11.96 12.84 -12.22
CA HIS A 257 10.54 12.47 -12.24
C HIS A 257 10.34 10.96 -12.43
N TYR A 258 11.15 10.27 -13.24
CA TYR A 258 11.06 8.82 -13.34
C TYR A 258 11.43 8.14 -12.03
N MET A 259 12.47 8.59 -11.33
CA MET A 259 12.81 8.08 -10.00
C MET A 259 11.67 8.32 -9.02
N TYR A 260 11.14 9.53 -8.97
CA TYR A 260 9.98 9.88 -8.14
C TYR A 260 8.78 8.95 -8.42
N ALA A 261 8.37 8.82 -9.68
CA ALA A 261 7.22 8.01 -10.08
C ALA A 261 7.45 6.52 -9.79
N PHE A 262 8.63 6.01 -10.13
CA PHE A 262 9.00 4.62 -9.91
C PHE A 262 9.06 4.27 -8.42
N GLY A 263 9.63 5.16 -7.59
CA GLY A 263 9.62 5.01 -6.14
C GLY A 263 8.20 4.98 -5.57
N GLY A 264 7.33 5.87 -6.04
CA GLY A 264 5.89 5.89 -5.70
C GLY A 264 5.16 4.60 -6.10
N MET A 265 5.45 4.07 -7.28
CA MET A 265 4.91 2.78 -7.74
C MET A 265 5.36 1.61 -6.85
N ILE A 266 6.65 1.55 -6.48
CA ILE A 266 7.15 0.51 -5.57
C ILE A 266 6.49 0.62 -4.19
N MET A 267 6.36 1.83 -3.63
CA MET A 267 5.66 2.03 -2.36
C MET A 267 4.20 1.59 -2.42
N SER A 268 3.49 1.94 -3.50
CA SER A 268 2.10 1.52 -3.73
C SER A 268 1.98 0.01 -3.86
N TRP A 269 2.92 -0.61 -4.57
CA TRP A 269 2.98 -2.07 -4.69
C TRP A 269 3.20 -2.73 -3.34
N ALA A 270 4.10 -2.20 -2.49
CA ALA A 270 4.32 -2.70 -1.14
C ALA A 270 3.06 -2.57 -0.28
N GLN A 271 2.31 -1.47 -0.40
CA GLN A 271 1.02 -1.31 0.28
C GLN A 271 -0.01 -2.35 -0.22
N LEU A 272 -0.19 -2.51 -1.53
CA LEU A 272 -1.08 -3.52 -2.09
C LEU A 272 -0.72 -4.92 -1.59
N PHE A 273 0.58 -5.23 -1.57
CA PHE A 273 1.08 -6.48 -1.03
C PHE A 273 0.74 -6.65 0.46
N ALA A 274 0.92 -5.61 1.26
CA ALA A 274 0.63 -5.62 2.70
C ALA A 274 -0.85 -5.88 3.00
N PHE A 275 -1.76 -5.34 2.18
CA PHE A 275 -3.21 -5.45 2.37
C PHE A 275 -3.87 -6.64 1.66
N ARG A 276 -3.15 -7.39 0.81
CA ARG A 276 -3.72 -8.42 -0.08
C ARG A 276 -4.52 -9.55 0.60
N HIS A 277 -4.24 -9.82 1.87
CA HIS A 277 -4.91 -10.87 2.65
C HIS A 277 -5.83 -10.30 3.73
N GLN A 278 -5.99 -8.98 3.80
CA GLN A 278 -6.87 -8.37 4.77
C GLN A 278 -8.33 -8.58 4.35
N VAL A 279 -9.06 -9.35 5.15
CA VAL A 279 -10.49 -9.59 4.93
C VAL A 279 -11.25 -8.41 5.50
N HIS A 280 -11.77 -7.56 4.62
CA HIS A 280 -12.65 -6.46 5.00
C HIS A 280 -14.11 -6.93 5.03
N GLY A 281 -14.88 -6.44 6.00
CA GLY A 281 -16.34 -6.57 5.97
C GLY A 281 -16.95 -5.82 4.79
N PRO A 282 -18.28 -5.85 4.62
CA PRO A 282 -18.93 -5.02 3.61
C PRO A 282 -18.64 -3.54 3.88
N LEU A 283 -17.82 -2.92 3.02
CA LEU A 283 -17.51 -1.49 3.13
C LEU A 283 -18.80 -0.67 3.02
N THR A 284 -18.92 0.35 3.87
CA THR A 284 -20.00 1.32 3.75
C THR A 284 -19.94 2.05 2.41
N PHE A 285 -21.07 2.58 1.95
CA PHE A 285 -21.11 3.36 0.71
C PHE A 285 -20.14 4.55 0.76
N GLY A 286 -20.08 5.28 1.89
CA GLY A 286 -19.15 6.40 2.07
C GLY A 286 -17.69 5.98 1.93
N THR A 287 -17.29 4.88 2.59
CA THR A 287 -15.93 4.34 2.50
C THR A 287 -15.56 3.98 1.06
N LYS A 288 -16.46 3.33 0.31
CA LYS A 288 -16.24 2.98 -1.11
C LYS A 288 -16.00 4.21 -1.99
N VAL A 289 -16.78 5.27 -1.77
CA VAL A 289 -16.63 6.54 -2.51
C VAL A 289 -15.27 7.17 -2.21
N VAL A 290 -14.87 7.24 -0.93
CA VAL A 290 -13.57 7.77 -0.51
C VAL A 290 -12.42 6.99 -1.14
N PHE A 291 -12.47 5.65 -1.13
CA PHE A 291 -11.49 4.80 -1.81
C PHE A 291 -11.41 5.08 -3.30
N MET A 292 -12.57 5.13 -3.99
CA MET A 292 -12.62 5.38 -5.42
C MET A 292 -11.97 6.72 -5.78
N PHE A 293 -12.31 7.80 -5.05
CA PHE A 293 -11.73 9.11 -5.29
C PHE A 293 -10.23 9.16 -4.99
N GLY A 294 -9.78 8.56 -3.88
CA GLY A 294 -8.36 8.50 -3.53
C GLY A 294 -7.56 7.76 -4.60
N SER A 295 -8.02 6.58 -5.02
CA SER A 295 -7.37 5.80 -6.08
C SER A 295 -7.37 6.52 -7.42
N LEU A 296 -8.47 7.20 -7.78
CA LEU A 296 -8.56 7.97 -9.01
C LEU A 296 -7.57 9.14 -9.02
N ILE A 297 -7.55 9.96 -7.95
CA ILE A 297 -6.63 11.10 -7.84
C ILE A 297 -5.18 10.61 -7.88
N TYR A 298 -4.85 9.57 -7.12
CA TYR A 298 -3.51 9.00 -7.10
C TYR A 298 -3.09 8.44 -8.47
N GLY A 299 -3.98 7.71 -9.14
CA GLY A 299 -3.74 7.16 -10.47
C GLY A 299 -3.56 8.26 -11.53
N LEU A 300 -4.36 9.33 -11.47
CA LEU A 300 -4.22 10.48 -12.35
C LEU A 300 -2.92 11.25 -12.10
N LEU A 301 -2.46 11.36 -10.86
CA LEU A 301 -1.16 11.96 -10.54
C LEU A 301 -0.01 11.16 -11.16
N LEU A 302 0.00 9.84 -10.98
CA LEU A 302 1.02 8.98 -11.59
C LEU A 302 0.95 9.00 -13.12
N ALA A 303 -0.25 8.97 -13.69
CA ALA A 303 -0.46 9.04 -15.13
C ALA A 303 -0.06 10.40 -15.72
N GLY A 304 -0.36 11.50 -15.02
CA GLY A 304 0.03 12.85 -15.43
C GLY A 304 1.54 12.98 -15.53
N ILE A 305 2.25 12.47 -14.53
CA ILE A 305 3.71 12.38 -14.56
C ILE A 305 4.16 11.52 -15.75
N ALA A 306 3.51 10.40 -16.05
CA ALA A 306 3.90 9.58 -17.20
C ALA A 306 3.63 10.24 -18.58
N ILE A 307 2.57 11.05 -18.70
CA ILE A 307 2.07 11.60 -19.98
C ILE A 307 2.77 12.90 -20.37
N GLU A 308 3.16 13.78 -19.44
CA GLU A 308 3.77 15.08 -19.80
C GLU A 308 5.18 14.98 -20.39
N PHE A 309 5.86 13.82 -20.36
CA PHE A 309 7.26 13.71 -20.80
C PHE A 309 7.54 13.48 -22.30
N PRO A 310 6.80 12.67 -23.08
CA PRO A 310 7.13 12.46 -24.49
C PRO A 310 7.05 13.75 -25.33
N ASP A 311 6.17 14.69 -25.00
CA ASP A 311 6.00 15.93 -25.77
C ASP A 311 7.08 16.99 -25.45
N GLY A 312 7.78 16.87 -24.31
CA GLY A 312 8.95 17.69 -23.99
C GLY A 312 10.25 17.22 -24.67
N LEU A 313 10.36 15.92 -24.95
CA LEU A 313 11.53 15.29 -25.60
C LEU A 313 11.48 15.36 -27.13
N TYR A 314 10.28 15.33 -27.70
CA TYR A 314 10.04 15.43 -29.14
C TYR A 314 9.23 16.67 -29.49
N GLY A 315 9.46 17.76 -28.77
CA GLY A 315 9.23 19.09 -29.28
C GLY A 315 10.01 19.21 -30.58
N LYS A 316 9.35 18.84 -31.69
CA LYS A 316 9.72 19.11 -33.07
C LYS A 316 10.46 20.41 -33.04
N SER A 317 11.74 20.29 -33.28
CA SER A 317 12.66 21.38 -33.16
C SER A 317 12.03 22.57 -33.88
N LYS A 318 11.69 23.62 -33.13
CA LYS A 318 11.62 24.98 -33.69
C LYS A 318 13.05 25.45 -34.02
N GLU A 319 13.86 24.54 -34.54
CA GLU A 319 15.16 24.73 -35.19
C GLU A 319 14.97 25.37 -36.57
N SER A 320 13.73 25.72 -36.94
CA SER A 320 13.45 26.64 -38.04
C SER A 320 13.67 28.11 -37.69
N ASN A 321 13.82 28.51 -36.41
CA ASN A 321 13.98 29.93 -36.04
C ASN A 321 15.40 30.35 -35.64
N TYR A 322 16.37 29.42 -35.55
CA TYR A 322 17.78 29.76 -35.33
C TYR A 322 18.63 29.69 -36.61
N LYS A 323 18.00 29.59 -37.77
CA LYS A 323 18.68 29.68 -39.09
C LYS A 323 18.65 31.08 -39.71
N GLU A 324 18.17 32.11 -38.99
CA GLU A 324 18.11 33.50 -39.51
C GLU A 324 18.81 34.55 -38.62
N LEU A 325 19.78 34.16 -37.79
CA LEU A 325 20.73 35.07 -37.14
C LEU A 325 22.16 34.59 -37.42
#